data_AF-A0A644ZYU1-F1
#
_entry.id   AF-A0A644ZYU1-F1
#
_cell.length_a   1.000
_cell.length_b   1.000
_cell.length_c   1.000
_cell.angle_alpha   90.00
_cell.angle_beta   90.00
_cell.angle_gamma   90.00
#
_symmetry.space_group_name_H-M   'P 1'
#
loop_
_entity.id
_entity.type
_entity.pdbx_description
1 polymer ?
#
loop_
_entity_poly.entity_id
_entity_poly.type
_entity_poly.pdbx_seq_one_letter_code
_entity_poly.pdbx_strand_id
1 'polypeptide(L)'
;MVEGKNSVTLNNVTLSGNMPASTDANENIHNIMLYQSMSGDAEVGQSSFTATGGSILANAGDMFYVTNTTCAITLNNVALTLANDVLLNVCGNSNARGWGTAGANGGTCAFTVSGQTMNGNILVDEISSLDFSMLSGSVYTGAINPSGAAGTVNVTIEDGCQWILTGDCYITSFTGSVANIVTNGYAVYVNGVAITG
;
A
#
# COMPACT_ATOMS: atom_id res chain seq x y z
N MET A 1 10.89 9.75 2.55
CA MET A 1 11.72 8.66 2.03
C MET A 1 12.28 7.87 3.20
N VAL A 2 12.15 6.54 3.18
CA VAL A 2 12.71 5.61 4.16
C VAL A 2 13.55 4.60 3.38
N GLU A 3 14.87 4.60 3.60
CA GLU A 3 15.79 3.71 2.89
C GLU A 3 16.29 2.58 3.78
N GLY A 4 16.24 1.34 3.29
CA GLY A 4 16.84 0.17 3.94
C GLY A 4 16.36 -0.09 5.37
N LYS A 5 17.27 -0.20 6.34
CA LYS A 5 16.89 -0.53 7.74
C LYS A 5 16.31 0.64 8.54
N ASN A 6 16.12 1.79 7.89
CA ASN A 6 15.66 2.97 8.59
C ASN A 6 14.19 2.85 8.98
N SER A 7 13.84 3.55 10.04
CA SER A 7 12.46 3.67 10.52
C SER A 7 12.08 5.14 10.69
N VAL A 8 10.82 5.45 10.42
CA VAL A 8 10.23 6.76 10.67
C VAL A 8 8.99 6.57 11.54
N THR A 9 8.86 7.38 12.59
CA THR A 9 7.68 7.40 13.45
C THR A 9 7.17 8.83 13.58
N LEU A 10 5.90 9.04 13.24
CA LEU A 10 5.20 10.32 13.32
C LEU A 10 4.08 10.22 14.36
N ASN A 11 4.11 11.09 15.38
CA ASN A 11 3.08 11.14 16.42
C ASN A 11 2.43 12.51 16.45
N ASN A 12 1.15 12.58 16.07
CA ASN A 12 0.37 13.82 15.97
C ASN A 12 1.02 14.90 15.08
N VAL A 13 1.61 14.46 13.97
CA VAL A 13 2.31 15.34 13.02
C VAL A 13 1.37 15.74 11.90
N THR A 14 1.52 16.98 11.41
CA THR A 14 0.98 17.40 10.10
C THR A 14 2.11 17.32 9.08
N LEU A 15 2.02 16.38 8.15
CA LEU A 15 2.97 16.18 7.07
C LEU A 15 2.33 16.58 5.75
N SER A 16 3.04 17.35 4.93
CA SER A 16 2.65 17.62 3.55
C SER A 16 3.83 17.37 2.62
N GLY A 17 3.60 16.65 1.53
CA GLY A 17 4.56 16.51 0.45
C GLY A 17 4.01 17.01 -0.88
N ASN A 18 4.92 17.44 -1.74
CA ASN A 18 4.63 17.95 -3.08
C ASN A 18 5.82 17.62 -3.99
N MET A 19 5.92 16.36 -4.41
CA MET A 19 6.92 15.96 -5.37
C MET A 19 6.60 16.61 -6.73
N PRO A 20 7.53 17.38 -7.33
CA PRO A 20 7.27 18.02 -8.61
C PRO A 20 6.92 16.99 -9.68
N ALA A 21 6.04 17.35 -10.61
CA ALA A 21 5.78 16.53 -11.78
C ALA A 21 7.08 16.27 -12.55
N SER A 22 7.31 15.01 -12.92
CA SER A 22 8.45 14.59 -13.73
C SER A 22 7.99 14.35 -15.16
N THR A 23 8.85 14.67 -16.13
CA THR A 23 8.68 14.25 -17.53
C THR A 23 9.31 12.89 -17.79
N ASP A 24 10.01 12.32 -16.80
CA ASP A 24 10.56 10.97 -16.90
C ASP A 24 9.45 9.95 -16.63
N ALA A 25 9.02 9.26 -17.68
CA ALA A 25 7.99 8.22 -17.57
C ALA A 25 8.43 7.04 -16.70
N ASN A 26 9.71 6.93 -16.36
CA ASN A 26 10.24 5.90 -15.47
C ASN A 26 10.16 6.28 -13.98
N GLU A 27 9.78 7.52 -13.67
CA GLU A 27 9.69 8.01 -12.31
C GLU A 27 8.25 7.94 -11.80
N ASN A 28 8.04 7.14 -10.76
CA ASN A 28 6.82 7.24 -9.97
C ASN A 28 6.85 8.56 -9.17
N ILE A 29 5.79 9.35 -9.29
CA ILE A 29 5.56 10.51 -8.42
C ILE A 29 4.85 10.01 -7.16
N HIS A 30 5.40 10.34 -5.99
CA HIS A 30 4.88 9.88 -4.71
C HIS A 30 5.09 10.90 -3.60
N ASN A 31 4.33 10.73 -2.53
CA ASN A 31 4.50 11.48 -1.30
C ASN A 31 5.51 10.80 -0.36
N ILE A 32 5.29 9.52 -0.04
CA ILE A 32 6.15 8.75 0.87
C ILE A 32 6.69 7.52 0.13
N MET A 33 8.02 7.44 0.00
CA MET A 33 8.71 6.29 -0.58
C MET A 33 9.41 5.44 0.46
N LEU A 34 9.26 4.11 0.36
CA LEU A 34 10.06 3.10 1.05
C LEU A 34 10.82 2.29 0.00
N TYR A 35 12.16 2.24 0.10
CA TYR A 35 12.99 1.54 -0.90
C TYR A 35 14.37 1.12 -0.35
N GLN A 36 15.12 0.34 -1.15
CA GLN A 36 16.55 0.08 -0.95
C GLN A 36 17.31 0.36 -2.25
N SER A 37 18.53 0.89 -2.16
CA SER A 37 19.36 1.23 -3.33
C SER A 37 20.05 0.03 -4.01
N MET A 38 20.87 -0.79 -3.33
CA MET A 38 21.66 -1.86 -3.98
C MET A 38 21.29 -3.27 -3.51
N SER A 39 21.30 -4.23 -4.45
CA SER A 39 21.20 -5.68 -4.21
C SER A 39 22.59 -6.27 -3.91
N GLY A 40 23.04 -6.18 -2.68
CA GLY A 40 24.30 -6.81 -2.26
C GLY A 40 24.45 -6.67 -0.77
N ASP A 41 24.37 -7.78 -0.06
CA ASP A 41 24.50 -7.86 1.40
C ASP A 41 23.41 -7.15 2.20
N ALA A 42 22.16 -7.28 1.74
CA ALA A 42 20.98 -7.03 2.56
C ALA A 42 20.98 -8.02 3.73
N GLU A 43 21.74 -7.70 4.77
CA GLU A 43 21.42 -8.11 6.11
C GLU A 43 19.96 -7.69 6.30
N VAL A 44 19.03 -8.65 6.17
CA VAL A 44 17.59 -8.42 6.03
C VAL A 44 17.10 -7.52 7.15
N GLY A 45 16.75 -6.27 6.83
CA GLY A 45 16.20 -5.33 7.78
C GLY A 45 15.00 -4.66 7.16
N GLN A 46 13.86 -4.84 7.79
CA GLN A 46 12.57 -4.30 7.37
C GLN A 46 12.57 -2.78 7.59
N SER A 47 12.44 -1.98 6.52
CA SER A 47 12.13 -0.55 6.71
C SER A 47 10.77 -0.41 7.38
N SER A 48 10.59 0.62 8.21
CA SER A 48 9.27 0.87 8.81
C SER A 48 8.84 2.32 8.76
N PHE A 49 7.57 2.52 8.46
CA PHE A 49 6.89 3.81 8.58
C PHE A 49 5.69 3.66 9.50
N THR A 50 5.69 4.41 10.60
CA THR A 50 4.59 4.42 11.56
C THR A 50 4.05 5.83 11.71
N ALA A 51 2.73 6.01 11.60
CA ALA A 51 2.07 7.27 11.90
C ALA A 51 0.87 7.04 12.83
N THR A 52 0.79 7.83 13.90
CA THR A 52 -0.33 7.83 14.86
C THR A 52 -0.84 9.24 15.06
N GLY A 53 -2.15 9.45 14.83
CA GLY A 53 -2.76 10.77 14.88
C GLY A 53 -2.26 11.72 13.79
N GLY A 54 -2.75 12.97 13.82
CA GLY A 54 -2.31 14.01 12.89
C GLY A 54 -2.85 13.83 11.47
N SER A 55 -2.12 14.34 10.47
CA SER A 55 -2.54 14.32 9.07
C SER A 55 -1.37 14.20 8.09
N ILE A 56 -1.62 13.58 6.95
CA ILE A 56 -0.70 13.47 5.83
C ILE A 56 -1.43 13.91 4.55
N LEU A 57 -0.93 14.99 3.95
CA LEU A 57 -1.40 15.52 2.68
C LEU A 57 -0.38 15.22 1.57
N ALA A 58 -0.82 14.48 0.55
CA ALA A 58 -0.12 14.40 -0.72
C ALA A 58 -0.69 15.47 -1.65
N ASN A 59 0.16 16.40 -2.11
CA ASN A 59 -0.23 17.38 -3.15
C ASN A 59 0.02 16.85 -4.57
N ALA A 60 0.85 15.81 -4.71
CA ALA A 60 1.15 15.15 -5.98
C ALA A 60 1.48 13.68 -5.74
N GLY A 61 1.14 12.85 -6.73
CA GLY A 61 1.53 11.43 -6.78
C GLY A 61 0.81 10.51 -5.80
N ASP A 62 1.28 9.27 -5.79
CA ASP A 62 0.78 8.20 -4.94
C ASP A 62 1.08 8.52 -3.47
N MET A 63 0.19 8.17 -2.55
CA MET A 63 0.45 8.44 -1.12
C MET A 63 1.65 7.64 -0.61
N PHE A 64 1.67 6.33 -0.86
CA PHE A 64 2.79 5.44 -0.52
C PHE A 64 3.30 4.72 -1.77
N TYR A 65 4.62 4.75 -1.96
CA TYR A 65 5.32 4.02 -3.00
C TYR A 65 6.37 3.09 -2.37
N VAL A 66 6.28 1.80 -2.67
CA VAL A 66 7.18 0.77 -2.16
C VAL A 66 7.83 0.06 -3.35
N THR A 67 9.16 0.06 -3.38
CA THR A 67 9.92 -0.64 -4.43
C THR A 67 11.25 -1.15 -3.89
N ASN A 68 11.72 -2.28 -4.41
CA ASN A 68 13.00 -2.89 -4.08
C ASN A 68 13.26 -3.00 -2.56
N THR A 69 12.28 -3.38 -1.75
CA THR A 69 12.45 -3.46 -0.29
C THR A 69 11.43 -4.37 0.38
N THR A 70 11.78 -4.88 1.56
CA THR A 70 10.82 -5.43 2.52
C THR A 70 10.54 -4.36 3.57
N CYS A 71 9.27 -4.01 3.77
CA CYS A 71 8.89 -2.92 4.65
C CYS A 71 7.62 -3.21 5.48
N ALA A 72 7.40 -2.38 6.49
CA ALA A 72 6.16 -2.30 7.23
C ALA A 72 5.61 -0.87 7.26
N ILE A 73 4.33 -0.69 7.00
CA ILE A 73 3.62 0.58 7.11
C ILE A 73 2.51 0.40 8.16
N THR A 74 2.50 1.22 9.20
CA THR A 74 1.47 1.18 10.26
C THR A 74 0.81 2.55 10.41
N LEU A 75 -0.51 2.61 10.25
CA LEU A 75 -1.30 3.83 10.43
C LEU A 75 -2.33 3.66 11.54
N ASN A 76 -2.39 4.63 12.45
CA ASN A 76 -3.37 4.68 13.51
C ASN A 76 -4.02 6.06 13.59
N ASN A 77 -5.32 6.15 13.26
CA ASN A 77 -6.11 7.39 13.32
C ASN A 77 -5.42 8.61 12.67
N VAL A 78 -4.88 8.44 11.47
CA VAL A 78 -4.19 9.49 10.70
C VAL A 78 -5.12 10.01 9.61
N ALA A 79 -5.34 11.33 9.53
CA ALA A 79 -6.10 11.88 8.41
C ALA A 79 -5.26 11.86 7.12
N LEU A 80 -5.72 11.17 6.08
CA LEU A 80 -5.05 11.14 4.78
C LEU A 80 -5.77 12.00 3.77
N THR A 81 -5.03 12.75 2.96
CA THR A 81 -5.55 13.43 1.77
C THR A 81 -4.64 13.09 0.60
N LEU A 82 -5.17 12.35 -0.36
CA LEU A 82 -4.44 11.85 -1.52
C LEU A 82 -4.46 12.89 -2.65
N ALA A 83 -3.40 12.91 -3.46
CA ALA A 83 -3.33 13.75 -4.65
C ALA A 83 -4.05 13.11 -5.85
N ASN A 84 -4.07 11.77 -5.89
CA ASN A 84 -4.74 10.96 -6.88
C ASN A 84 -5.56 9.87 -6.19
N ASP A 85 -6.00 8.86 -6.93
CA ASP A 85 -6.74 7.73 -6.39
C ASP A 85 -5.84 6.60 -5.90
N VAL A 86 -4.50 6.75 -5.84
CA VAL A 86 -3.59 5.68 -5.42
C VAL A 86 -3.11 5.88 -3.98
N LEU A 87 -3.60 5.02 -3.10
CA LEU A 87 -3.19 5.00 -1.70
C LEU A 87 -1.83 4.33 -1.52
N LEU A 88 -1.66 3.15 -2.11
CA LEU A 88 -0.45 2.35 -1.96
C LEU A 88 -0.10 1.69 -3.30
N ASN A 89 1.14 1.85 -3.71
CA ASN A 89 1.69 1.22 -4.90
C ASN A 89 2.94 0.41 -4.51
N VAL A 90 2.83 -0.92 -4.57
CA VAL A 90 3.93 -1.86 -4.30
C VAL A 90 4.34 -2.48 -5.62
N CYS A 91 5.44 -1.99 -6.21
CA CYS A 91 5.86 -2.46 -7.52
C CYS A 91 7.37 -2.40 -7.74
N GLY A 92 7.81 -3.09 -8.79
CA GLY A 92 9.12 -2.93 -9.37
C GLY A 92 9.36 -1.54 -9.93
N ASN A 93 10.61 -1.27 -10.27
CA ASN A 93 11.00 -0.05 -10.99
C ASN A 93 11.90 -0.41 -12.17
N SER A 94 12.09 0.52 -13.11
CA SER A 94 12.86 0.26 -14.33
C SER A 94 14.38 0.17 -14.12
N ASN A 95 14.87 0.31 -12.88
CA ASN A 95 16.29 0.46 -12.55
C ASN A 95 16.96 1.70 -13.18
N ALA A 96 16.20 2.65 -13.73
CA ALA A 96 16.75 3.91 -14.25
C ALA A 96 17.51 4.72 -13.18
N ARG A 97 17.20 4.48 -11.90
CA ARG A 97 17.86 5.10 -10.73
C ARG A 97 18.83 4.19 -10.00
N GLY A 98 19.14 3.02 -10.55
CA GLY A 98 20.07 2.06 -9.93
C GLY A 98 19.48 1.24 -8.77
N TRP A 99 18.14 1.19 -8.63
CA TRP A 99 17.46 0.54 -7.52
C TRP A 99 17.09 -0.91 -7.83
N GLY A 100 18.01 -1.80 -7.50
CA GLY A 100 17.85 -3.25 -7.68
C GLY A 100 17.91 -3.69 -9.14
N THR A 101 17.43 -4.90 -9.41
CA THR A 101 17.41 -5.47 -10.76
C THR A 101 16.01 -5.36 -11.33
N ALA A 102 15.84 -4.69 -12.48
CA ALA A 102 14.54 -4.60 -13.15
C ALA A 102 13.93 -5.98 -13.38
N GLY A 103 12.66 -6.15 -13.02
CA GLY A 103 11.97 -7.45 -13.04
C GLY A 103 12.22 -8.34 -11.81
N ALA A 104 13.06 -7.90 -10.87
CA ALA A 104 13.33 -8.58 -9.60
C ALA A 104 13.51 -7.59 -8.43
N ASN A 105 13.00 -6.37 -8.58
CA ASN A 105 13.10 -5.25 -7.64
C ASN A 105 11.73 -4.80 -7.13
N GLY A 106 10.79 -5.74 -7.00
CA GLY A 106 9.49 -5.51 -6.39
C GLY A 106 9.57 -5.17 -4.89
N GLY A 107 8.42 -4.86 -4.30
CA GLY A 107 8.29 -4.62 -2.87
C GLY A 107 7.61 -5.77 -2.14
N THR A 108 7.97 -5.98 -0.88
CA THR A 108 7.24 -6.82 0.07
C THR A 108 6.77 -5.94 1.22
N CYS A 109 5.46 -5.70 1.33
CA CYS A 109 4.90 -4.75 2.27
C CYS A 109 3.96 -5.42 3.28
N ALA A 110 4.21 -5.23 4.57
CA ALA A 110 3.22 -5.45 5.61
C ALA A 110 2.51 -4.12 5.91
N PHE A 111 1.24 -3.99 5.52
CA PHE A 111 0.45 -2.78 5.73
C PHE A 111 -0.61 -3.01 6.80
N THR A 112 -0.51 -2.30 7.92
CA THR A 112 -1.41 -2.44 9.06
C THR A 112 -2.10 -1.13 9.35
N VAL A 113 -3.43 -1.16 9.48
CA VAL A 113 -4.23 0.00 9.83
C VAL A 113 -5.11 -0.29 11.04
N SER A 114 -5.18 0.64 11.99
CA SER A 114 -5.94 0.48 13.25
C SER A 114 -6.71 1.76 13.56
N GLY A 115 -8.04 1.65 13.75
CA GLY A 115 -8.90 2.83 13.95
C GLY A 115 -8.77 3.85 12.82
N GLN A 116 -8.50 3.38 11.60
CA GLN A 116 -8.13 4.20 10.47
C GLN A 116 -9.30 4.32 9.50
N THR A 117 -9.61 5.53 9.03
CA THR A 117 -10.50 5.72 7.88
C THR A 117 -9.66 6.20 6.70
N MET A 118 -9.72 5.47 5.59
CA MET A 118 -8.90 5.78 4.41
C MET A 118 -9.58 5.40 3.11
N ASN A 119 -9.14 6.02 2.02
CA ASN A 119 -9.65 5.81 0.68
C ASN A 119 -8.51 5.73 -0.35
N GLY A 120 -8.85 5.20 -1.53
CA GLY A 120 -7.92 5.07 -2.67
C GLY A 120 -7.65 3.61 -3.02
N ASN A 121 -7.05 3.38 -4.17
CA ASN A 121 -6.67 2.09 -4.71
C ASN A 121 -5.35 1.61 -4.13
N ILE A 122 -5.24 0.29 -4.00
CA ILE A 122 -3.99 -0.39 -3.69
C ILE A 122 -3.57 -1.17 -4.93
N LEU A 123 -2.34 -0.94 -5.38
CA LEU A 123 -1.75 -1.55 -6.57
C LEU A 123 -0.56 -2.40 -6.14
N VAL A 124 -0.50 -3.64 -6.63
CA VAL A 124 0.59 -4.59 -6.38
C VAL A 124 0.93 -5.29 -7.70
N ASP A 125 2.18 -5.19 -8.14
CA ASP A 125 2.62 -5.80 -9.39
C ASP A 125 3.02 -7.29 -9.25
N GLU A 126 3.26 -7.95 -10.37
CA GLU A 126 3.55 -9.39 -10.45
C GLU A 126 4.77 -9.85 -9.66
N ILE A 127 5.72 -8.96 -9.37
CA ILE A 127 6.96 -9.27 -8.66
C ILE A 127 6.95 -8.77 -7.21
N SER A 128 5.79 -8.33 -6.72
CA SER A 128 5.62 -7.74 -5.40
C SER A 128 4.61 -8.51 -4.54
N SER A 129 4.62 -8.23 -3.24
CA SER A 129 3.70 -8.82 -2.28
C SER A 129 3.20 -7.83 -1.22
N LEU A 130 1.98 -8.06 -0.75
CA LEU A 130 1.29 -7.27 0.25
C LEU A 130 0.56 -8.16 1.24
N ASP A 131 0.86 -7.98 2.52
CA ASP A 131 0.04 -8.44 3.64
C ASP A 131 -0.69 -7.22 4.22
N PHE A 132 -2.00 -7.12 3.98
CA PHE A 132 -2.83 -6.00 4.43
C PHE A 132 -3.73 -6.41 5.59
N SER A 133 -3.59 -5.73 6.73
CA SER A 133 -4.34 -6.02 7.98
C SER A 133 -5.15 -4.80 8.43
N MET A 134 -6.46 -4.97 8.55
CA MET A 134 -7.39 -3.96 9.07
C MET A 134 -7.85 -4.33 10.48
N LEU A 135 -7.58 -3.44 11.43
CA LEU A 135 -7.80 -3.65 12.85
C LEU A 135 -8.67 -2.54 13.47
N SER A 136 -9.24 -2.83 14.64
CA SER A 136 -9.81 -1.83 15.56
C SER A 136 -10.85 -0.89 14.91
N GLY A 137 -11.80 -1.45 14.14
CA GLY A 137 -12.87 -0.68 13.51
C GLY A 137 -12.43 0.18 12.32
N SER A 138 -11.33 -0.17 11.66
CA SER A 138 -10.87 0.55 10.48
C SER A 138 -11.87 0.44 9.31
N VAL A 139 -11.96 1.52 8.53
CA VAL A 139 -12.80 1.60 7.32
C VAL A 139 -11.91 1.92 6.13
N TYR A 140 -11.92 1.04 5.14
CA TYR A 140 -11.21 1.21 3.88
C TYR A 140 -12.22 1.33 2.73
N THR A 141 -12.17 2.44 1.97
CA THR A 141 -12.99 2.64 0.77
C THR A 141 -12.10 2.66 -0.48
N GLY A 142 -12.08 1.57 -1.25
CA GLY A 142 -11.13 1.43 -2.34
C GLY A 142 -11.15 0.06 -3.02
N ALA A 143 -10.41 -0.07 -4.11
CA ALA A 143 -10.20 -1.33 -4.81
C ALA A 143 -8.75 -1.82 -4.67
N ILE A 144 -8.55 -3.12 -4.72
CA ILE A 144 -7.21 -3.74 -4.72
C ILE A 144 -7.00 -4.40 -6.07
N ASN A 145 -5.99 -3.93 -6.81
CA ASN A 145 -5.69 -4.37 -8.16
C ASN A 145 -6.90 -4.34 -9.12
N PRO A 146 -7.57 -3.19 -9.29
CA PRO A 146 -8.82 -3.11 -10.07
C PRO A 146 -8.68 -3.46 -11.56
N SER A 147 -7.46 -3.51 -12.09
CA SER A 147 -7.16 -3.92 -13.47
C SER A 147 -7.02 -5.44 -13.66
N GLY A 148 -7.03 -6.23 -12.59
CA GLY A 148 -6.86 -7.68 -12.63
C GLY A 148 -5.79 -8.20 -11.65
N ALA A 149 -5.77 -9.51 -11.45
CA ALA A 149 -4.87 -10.17 -10.52
C ALA A 149 -3.39 -9.94 -10.88
N ALA A 150 -2.61 -9.48 -9.91
CA ALA A 150 -1.16 -9.33 -9.97
C ALA A 150 -0.58 -9.44 -8.56
N GLY A 151 0.67 -9.90 -8.47
CA GLY A 151 1.39 -10.06 -7.22
C GLY A 151 0.77 -11.06 -6.24
N THR A 152 1.32 -11.10 -5.03
CA THR A 152 0.72 -11.83 -3.91
C THR A 152 0.05 -10.84 -2.96
N VAL A 153 -1.26 -10.93 -2.80
CA VAL A 153 -2.02 -10.01 -1.93
C VAL A 153 -2.86 -10.79 -0.92
N ASN A 154 -2.48 -10.70 0.35
CA ASN A 154 -3.19 -11.31 1.47
C ASN A 154 -3.92 -10.24 2.26
N VAL A 155 -5.22 -10.40 2.45
CA VAL A 155 -6.06 -9.43 3.16
C VAL A 155 -6.62 -10.06 4.43
N THR A 156 -6.41 -9.41 5.57
CA THR A 156 -7.00 -9.77 6.86
C THR A 156 -7.87 -8.63 7.37
N ILE A 157 -9.14 -8.90 7.65
CA ILE A 157 -10.09 -7.93 8.21
C ILE A 157 -10.60 -8.44 9.55
N GLU A 158 -10.26 -7.73 10.62
CA GLU A 158 -10.81 -7.97 11.96
C GLU A 158 -12.31 -7.61 12.02
N ASP A 159 -13.05 -8.29 12.89
CA ASP A 159 -14.45 -7.96 13.15
C ASP A 159 -14.63 -6.48 13.53
N GLY A 160 -15.70 -5.87 13.01
CA GLY A 160 -16.00 -4.45 13.20
C GLY A 160 -15.28 -3.52 12.23
N CYS A 161 -14.28 -3.99 11.48
CA CYS A 161 -13.74 -3.24 10.34
C CYS A 161 -14.66 -3.36 9.11
N GLN A 162 -14.54 -2.43 8.17
CA GLN A 162 -15.29 -2.47 6.90
C GLN A 162 -14.42 -2.17 5.69
N TRP A 163 -14.58 -2.98 4.65
CA TRP A 163 -14.03 -2.71 3.32
C TRP A 163 -15.17 -2.39 2.35
N ILE A 164 -15.21 -1.15 1.88
CA ILE A 164 -16.21 -0.62 0.96
C ILE A 164 -15.60 -0.60 -0.45
N LEU A 165 -16.14 -1.42 -1.34
CA LEU A 165 -15.60 -1.57 -2.69
C LEU A 165 -15.98 -0.39 -3.58
N THR A 166 -15.05 -0.02 -4.45
CA THR A 166 -15.22 0.99 -5.52
C THR A 166 -14.92 0.43 -6.91
N GLY A 167 -14.53 -0.84 -6.97
CA GLY A 167 -14.17 -1.59 -8.17
C GLY A 167 -14.04 -3.07 -7.81
N ASP A 168 -13.94 -3.92 -8.82
CA ASP A 168 -13.60 -5.33 -8.61
C ASP A 168 -12.19 -5.44 -8.02
N CYS A 169 -12.00 -6.39 -7.12
CA CYS A 169 -10.74 -6.58 -6.41
C CYS A 169 -10.17 -7.96 -6.68
N TYR A 170 -8.86 -8.05 -6.83
CA TYR A 170 -8.18 -9.31 -7.13
C TYR A 170 -7.07 -9.56 -6.12
N ILE A 171 -7.25 -10.59 -5.30
CA ILE A 171 -6.35 -10.92 -4.18
C ILE A 171 -6.04 -12.42 -4.15
N THR A 172 -5.00 -12.78 -3.40
CA THR A 172 -4.52 -14.16 -3.24
C THR A 172 -5.18 -14.86 -2.07
N SER A 173 -5.42 -14.16 -0.97
CA SER A 173 -6.10 -14.73 0.19
C SER A 173 -6.92 -13.70 0.96
N PHE A 174 -7.97 -14.19 1.61
CA PHE A 174 -8.84 -13.40 2.47
C PHE A 174 -9.03 -14.13 3.80
N THR A 175 -8.81 -13.42 4.89
CA THR A 175 -9.11 -13.87 6.25
C THR A 175 -10.01 -12.84 6.93
N GLY A 176 -11.19 -13.27 7.40
CA GLY A 176 -12.18 -12.40 8.02
C GLY A 176 -13.60 -12.77 7.61
N SER A 177 -14.56 -11.94 7.97
CA SER A 177 -15.96 -12.12 7.58
C SER A 177 -16.27 -11.39 6.28
N VAL A 178 -16.90 -12.08 5.31
CA VAL A 178 -17.40 -11.47 4.07
C VAL A 178 -18.45 -10.41 4.36
N ALA A 179 -19.16 -10.49 5.49
CA ALA A 179 -20.11 -9.47 5.92
C ALA A 179 -19.46 -8.11 6.20
N ASN A 180 -18.14 -8.05 6.39
CA ASN A 180 -17.38 -6.82 6.54
C ASN A 180 -17.09 -6.13 5.18
N ILE A 181 -17.46 -6.77 4.06
CA ILE A 181 -17.27 -6.23 2.70
C ILE A 181 -18.59 -5.64 2.20
N VAL A 182 -18.58 -4.34 1.89
CA VAL A 182 -19.69 -3.64 1.23
C VAL A 182 -19.40 -3.60 -0.26
N THR A 183 -20.10 -4.44 -1.03
CA THR A 183 -19.75 -4.73 -2.43
C THR A 183 -20.02 -3.59 -3.41
N ASN A 184 -21.05 -2.77 -3.19
CA ASN A 184 -21.47 -1.71 -4.12
C ASN A 184 -21.64 -2.16 -5.59
N GLY A 185 -21.99 -3.44 -5.81
CA GLY A 185 -22.11 -4.03 -7.15
C GLY A 185 -20.83 -4.61 -7.74
N TYR A 186 -19.72 -4.58 -6.99
CA TYR A 186 -18.43 -5.18 -7.33
C TYR A 186 -18.19 -6.49 -6.59
N ALA A 187 -17.12 -7.20 -6.96
CA ALA A 187 -16.73 -8.46 -6.33
C ALA A 187 -15.27 -8.44 -5.86
N VAL A 188 -14.99 -9.24 -4.83
CA VAL A 188 -13.61 -9.63 -4.47
C VAL A 188 -13.35 -11.02 -5.01
N TYR A 189 -12.36 -11.15 -5.87
CA TYR A 189 -11.89 -12.42 -6.44
C TYR A 189 -10.67 -12.90 -5.65
N VAL A 190 -10.81 -14.03 -4.96
CA VAL A 190 -9.71 -14.74 -4.29
C VAL A 190 -9.23 -15.84 -5.22
N ASN A 191 -8.00 -15.72 -5.73
CA ASN A 191 -7.45 -16.63 -6.74
C ASN A 191 -8.39 -16.84 -7.94
N GLY A 192 -8.99 -15.75 -8.42
CA GLY A 192 -9.90 -15.76 -9.57
C GLY A 192 -11.33 -16.23 -9.27
N VAL A 193 -11.65 -16.60 -8.03
CA VAL A 193 -13.00 -17.01 -7.62
C VAL A 193 -13.62 -15.90 -6.79
N ALA A 194 -14.81 -15.41 -7.19
CA ALA A 194 -15.54 -14.43 -6.41
C ALA A 194 -15.88 -15.01 -5.03
N ILE A 195 -15.52 -14.29 -3.97
CA ILE A 195 -15.90 -14.65 -2.61
C ILE A 195 -17.40 -14.38 -2.41
N THR A 196 -18.10 -15.32 -1.79
CA THR A 196 -19.52 -15.17 -1.44
C THR A 196 -19.70 -15.38 0.06
N GLY A 197 -20.66 -14.66 0.64
CA GLY A 197 -21.06 -14.79 2.06
C GLY A 197 -22.08 -15.88 2.28
#